data_AF-A0A5D3KFI7-F1
#
_entry.id   AF-A0A5D3KFI7-F1
#
_cell.length_a   1.000
_cell.length_b   1.000
_cell.length_c   1.000
_cell.angle_alpha   90.00
_cell.angle_beta   90.00
_cell.angle_gamma   90.00
#
_symmetry.space_group_name_H-M   'P 1'
#
loop_
_entity.id
_entity.type
_entity.pdbx_description
1 polymer ?
#
loop_
_entity_poly.entity_id
_entity_poly.type
_entity_poly.pdbx_seq_one_letter_code
_entity_poly.pdbx_strand_id
1 'polypeptide(L)'
;MTKRNHQVDHLDPLTREALSWIMRLKSGEATIADAEQLMDWRGKSSAHEHAFRDAVKCWRAIGEALTTSRPAPAVRRRRPTGSKKRA
;
A
#
# COMPACT_ATOMS: atom_id res chain seq x y z
N MET A 1 27.07 2.20 2.86
CA MET A 1 26.62 1.07 2.02
C MET A 1 25.21 0.67 2.46
N THR A 2 24.24 0.74 1.56
CA THR A 2 22.79 0.80 1.76
C THR A 2 22.16 -0.47 2.39
N LYS A 3 21.91 -0.47 3.71
CA LYS A 3 21.15 -1.51 4.43
C LYS A 3 19.62 -1.39 4.28
N ARG A 4 19.10 -1.09 3.09
CA ARG A 4 17.64 -1.05 2.84
C ARG A 4 17.12 -2.11 1.87
N ASN A 5 18.00 -2.89 1.23
CA ASN A 5 17.57 -3.78 0.14
C ASN A 5 17.48 -5.27 0.51
N HIS A 6 18.11 -5.71 1.61
CA HIS A 6 18.13 -7.13 2.01
C HIS A 6 16.96 -7.58 2.90
N GLN A 7 16.05 -6.68 3.29
CA GLN A 7 14.85 -7.08 4.05
C GLN A 7 13.78 -7.73 3.17
N VAL A 8 13.86 -7.54 1.86
CA VAL A 8 12.89 -8.07 0.90
C VAL A 8 13.17 -9.54 0.54
N ASP A 9 14.37 -10.05 0.88
CA ASP A 9 14.84 -11.40 0.53
C ASP A 9 14.28 -12.53 1.42
N HIS A 10 13.47 -12.22 2.45
CA HIS A 10 12.80 -13.24 3.29
C HIS A 10 11.34 -13.51 2.93
N LEU A 11 10.82 -12.88 1.88
CA LEU A 11 9.47 -13.18 1.42
C LEU A 11 9.47 -14.52 0.68
N ASP A 12 8.53 -15.38 1.05
CA ASP A 12 8.23 -16.62 0.32
C ASP A 12 8.08 -16.31 -1.19
N PRO A 13 8.69 -17.09 -2.09
CA PRO A 13 8.65 -16.84 -3.53
C PRO A 13 7.23 -16.58 -4.07
N LEU A 14 6.23 -17.33 -3.58
CA LEU A 14 4.83 -17.14 -3.98
C LEU A 14 4.26 -15.79 -3.52
N THR A 15 4.68 -15.31 -2.35
CA THR A 15 4.31 -13.98 -1.86
C THR A 15 4.93 -12.89 -2.74
N ARG A 16 6.17 -13.07 -3.20
CA ARG A 16 6.82 -12.12 -4.12
C ARG A 16 6.10 -12.08 -5.46
N GLU A 17 5.72 -13.23 -6.00
CA GLU A 17 4.93 -13.32 -7.24
C GLU A 17 3.56 -12.67 -7.08
N ALA A 18 2.86 -12.93 -5.96
CA ALA A 18 1.58 -12.31 -5.65
C ALA A 18 1.67 -10.77 -5.60
N LEU A 19 2.70 -10.22 -4.95
CA LEU A 19 2.93 -8.78 -4.90
C LEU A 19 3.23 -8.19 -6.29
N SER A 20 3.97 -8.93 -7.12
CA SER A 20 4.28 -8.51 -8.50
C SER A 20 3.00 -8.40 -9.34
N TRP A 21 2.07 -9.35 -9.18
CA TRP A 21 0.75 -9.29 -9.80
C TRP A 21 -0.06 -8.08 -9.33
N ILE A 22 -0.09 -7.80 -8.02
CA ILE A 22 -0.80 -6.62 -7.49
C ILE A 22 -0.21 -5.33 -8.07
N MET A 23 1.12 -5.22 -8.15
CA MET A 23 1.79 -4.05 -8.71
C MET A 23 1.47 -3.88 -10.20
N ARG A 24 1.44 -4.98 -10.97
CA ARG A 24 1.02 -4.98 -12.38
C ARG A 24 -0.44 -4.52 -12.54
N LEU A 25 -1.35 -4.99 -11.69
CA LEU A 25 -2.75 -4.56 -11.71
C LEU A 25 -2.94 -3.08 -11.32
N LYS A 26 -2.08 -2.57 -10.44
CA LYS A 26 -2.15 -1.20 -9.93
C LYS A 26 -1.31 -0.19 -10.72
N SER A 27 -0.53 -0.62 -11.71
CA SER A 27 0.28 0.28 -12.55
C SER A 27 -0.55 1.17 -13.49
N GLY A 28 -1.84 0.84 -13.68
CA GLY A 28 -2.73 1.57 -14.59
C GLY A 28 -2.66 1.10 -16.05
N GLU A 29 -1.74 0.19 -16.38
CA GLU A 29 -1.58 -0.42 -17.70
C GLU A 29 -2.07 -1.88 -17.74
N ALA A 30 -2.80 -2.30 -16.70
CA ALA A 30 -3.31 -3.65 -16.61
C ALA A 30 -4.36 -3.90 -17.68
N THR A 31 -4.12 -4.91 -18.50
CA THR A 31 -5.03 -5.36 -19.55
C THR A 31 -5.89 -6.52 -19.07
N ILE A 32 -6.92 -6.87 -19.84
CA ILE A 32 -7.75 -8.06 -19.58
C ILE A 32 -6.88 -9.33 -19.62
N ALA A 33 -5.90 -9.39 -20.51
CA ALA A 33 -4.95 -10.50 -20.59
C ALA A 33 -4.07 -10.64 -19.32
N ASP A 34 -3.77 -9.54 -18.62
CA ASP A 34 -3.09 -9.62 -17.32
C ASP A 34 -4.01 -10.22 -16.25
N ALA A 35 -5.31 -9.94 -16.31
CA ALA A 35 -6.29 -10.51 -15.37
C ALA A 35 -6.49 -12.01 -15.61
N GLU A 36 -6.53 -12.46 -16.87
CA GLU A 36 -6.60 -13.89 -17.22
C GLU A 36 -5.37 -14.66 -16.74
N GLN A 37 -4.17 -14.15 -17.02
CA GLN A 37 -2.92 -14.76 -16.56
C GLN A 37 -2.83 -14.83 -15.03
N LEU A 38 -3.37 -13.84 -14.33
CA LEU A 38 -3.47 -13.88 -12.88
C LEU A 38 -4.43 -15.00 -12.42
N MET A 39 -5.58 -15.17 -13.06
CA MET A 39 -6.52 -16.25 -12.73
C MET A 39 -5.88 -17.63 -12.95
N ASP A 40 -5.17 -17.80 -14.07
CA ASP A 40 -4.43 -19.03 -14.35
C ASP A 40 -3.35 -19.28 -13.30
N TRP A 41 -2.59 -18.26 -12.92
CA TRP A 41 -1.56 -18.37 -11.88
C TRP A 41 -2.14 -18.74 -10.52
N ARG A 42 -3.28 -18.14 -10.12
CA ARG A 42 -4.00 -18.49 -8.89
C ARG A 42 -4.53 -19.92 -8.92
N GLY A 43 -4.93 -20.40 -10.10
CA GLY A 43 -5.42 -21.77 -10.31
C GLY A 43 -4.35 -22.86 -10.23
N LYS A 44 -3.06 -22.52 -10.30
CA LYS A 44 -1.96 -23.50 -10.29
C LYS A 44 -1.88 -24.34 -9.02
N SER A 45 -2.19 -23.75 -7.86
CA SER A 45 -2.18 -24.45 -6.57
C SER A 45 -2.89 -23.65 -5.48
N SER A 46 -3.40 -24.34 -4.47
CA SER A 46 -3.98 -23.71 -3.27
C SER A 46 -3.00 -22.76 -2.56
N ALA A 47 -1.69 -23.02 -2.65
CA ALA A 47 -0.66 -22.13 -2.11
C ALA A 47 -0.59 -20.79 -2.85
N HIS A 48 -0.78 -20.78 -4.19
CA HIS A 48 -0.78 -19.57 -4.99
C HIS A 48 -1.99 -18.70 -4.66
N GLU A 49 -3.17 -19.32 -4.53
CA GLU A 49 -4.38 -18.65 -4.08
C GLU A 49 -4.23 -18.06 -2.67
N HIS A 50 -3.61 -18.81 -1.74
CA HIS A 50 -3.37 -18.31 -0.39
C HIS A 50 -2.45 -17.09 -0.39
N ALA A 51 -1.31 -17.18 -1.08
CA ALA A 51 -0.34 -16.08 -1.19
C ALA A 51 -0.98 -14.84 -1.82
N PHE A 52 -1.83 -15.01 -2.84
CA PHE A 52 -2.55 -13.89 -3.45
C PHE A 52 -3.49 -13.19 -2.46
N ARG A 53 -4.29 -13.96 -1.71
CA ARG A 53 -5.22 -13.39 -0.73
C ARG A 53 -4.50 -12.61 0.36
N ASP A 54 -3.38 -13.13 0.83
CA ASP A 54 -2.61 -12.44 1.87
C ASP A 54 -1.96 -11.17 1.33
N ALA A 55 -1.40 -11.21 0.12
CA ALA A 55 -0.88 -10.01 -0.54
C ALA A 55 -1.97 -8.94 -0.74
N VAL A 56 -3.21 -9.33 -1.10
CA VAL A 56 -4.35 -8.41 -1.23
C VAL A 56 -4.75 -7.79 0.11
N LYS A 57 -4.76 -8.57 1.20
CA LYS A 57 -5.03 -8.04 2.55
C LYS A 57 -3.98 -6.98 2.94
N CYS A 58 -2.70 -7.30 2.74
CA CYS A 58 -1.60 -6.37 3.02
C CYS A 58 -1.76 -5.07 2.21
N TRP A 59 -2.08 -5.17 0.91
CA TRP A 59 -2.29 -4.00 0.06
C TRP A 59 -3.45 -3.12 0.53
N ARG A 60 -4.58 -3.73 0.93
CA ARG A 60 -5.74 -3.00 1.50
C ARG A 60 -5.37 -2.28 2.79
N ALA A 61 -4.68 -2.95 3.70
CA ALA A 61 -4.24 -2.35 4.96
C ALA A 61 -3.32 -1.14 4.74
N ILE A 62 -2.42 -1.21 3.75
CA ILE A 62 -1.59 -0.06 3.36
C ILE A 62 -2.46 1.09 2.84
N GLY A 63 -3.42 0.81 1.95
CA GLY A 63 -4.36 1.82 1.45
C GLY A 63 -5.16 2.51 2.57
N GLU A 64 -5.64 1.72 3.55
CA GLU A 64 -6.35 2.21 4.72
C GLU A 64 -5.47 3.06 5.64
N ALA A 65 -4.23 2.64 5.88
CA ALA A 65 -3.26 3.42 6.65
C ALA A 65 -2.95 4.77 5.98
N LEU A 66 -2.79 4.78 4.65
CA LEU A 66 -2.55 5.99 3.88
C LEU A 66 -3.76 6.94 3.89
N THR A 67 -5.00 6.44 3.87
CA THR A 67 -6.19 7.31 3.94
C THR A 67 -6.41 7.87 5.34
N THR A 68 -6.10 7.10 6.40
CA THR A 68 -6.28 7.52 7.79
C THR A 68 -5.23 8.55 8.22
N SER A 69 -4.02 8.50 7.64
CA SER A 69 -2.95 9.43 7.95
C SER A 69 -3.16 10.85 7.43
N ARG A 70 -4.35 11.23 6.93
CA ARG A 70 -4.61 12.61 6.50
C ARG A 70 -4.37 13.55 7.68
N PRO A 71 -3.31 14.37 7.68
CA PRO A 71 -3.01 15.21 8.82
C PRO A 71 -4.19 16.17 9.02
N ALA A 72 -4.71 16.22 10.23
CA ALA A 72 -5.72 17.20 10.60
C ALA A 72 -5.20 18.59 10.20
N PRO A 73 -6.03 19.46 9.59
CA PRO A 73 -5.58 20.79 9.23
C PRO A 73 -5.06 21.46 10.49
N ALA A 74 -3.77 21.82 10.47
CA ALA A 74 -3.14 22.51 11.57
C ALA A 74 -3.97 23.76 11.85
N VAL A 75 -4.76 23.72 12.94
CA VAL A 75 -5.50 24.87 13.43
C VAL A 75 -4.45 25.94 13.67
N ARG A 76 -4.37 26.91 12.74
CA ARG A 76 -3.58 28.12 12.92
C ARG A 76 -4.17 28.79 14.16
N ARG A 77 -3.55 28.54 15.32
CA ARG A 77 -3.79 29.30 16.53
C ARG A 77 -3.50 30.76 16.16
N ARG A 78 -4.56 31.52 15.88
CA ARG A 78 -4.49 32.96 15.73
C ARG A 78 -3.92 33.49 17.03
N ARG A 79 -2.67 33.93 16.98
CA ARG A 79 -2.02 34.69 18.05
C ARG A 79 -2.88 35.93 18.26
N PRO A 80 -3.46 36.17 19.45
CA PRO A 80 -4.23 37.38 19.69
C PRO A 80 -3.25 38.55 19.70
N THR A 81 -3.15 39.25 18.58
CA THR A 81 -2.42 40.51 18.46
C THR A 81 -3.35 41.63 18.90
N GLY A 82 -3.17 42.05 20.14
CA GLY A 82 -3.49 43.40 20.59
C GLY A 82 -4.88 43.60 21.18
N SER A 83 -4.91 44.05 22.44
CA SER A 83 -5.86 45.07 22.87
C SER A 83 -5.19 45.92 23.95
N LYS A 84 -4.88 47.13 23.51
CA LYS A 84 -4.42 48.31 24.25
C LYS A 84 -5.49 48.71 25.29
N LYS A 85 -5.05 49.35 26.39
CA LYS A 85 -5.72 50.34 27.28
C LYS A 85 -5.78 49.94 28.76
N ARG A 86 -4.89 50.53 29.57
CA ARG A 86 -5.10 50.96 30.97
C ARG A 86 -4.19 52.18 31.15
N ALA A 87 -4.72 53.39 31.30
CA ALA A 87 -5.43 54.00 32.44
C ALA A 87 -4.47 55.01 33.06
#